data_AF-A0A7D8UH37-F1
#
_entry.id   AF-A0A7D8UH37-F1
#
_cell.length_a   1.000
_cell.length_b   1.000
_cell.length_c   1.000
_cell.angle_alpha   90.00
_cell.angle_beta   90.00
_cell.angle_gamma   90.00
#
_symmetry.space_group_name_H-M   'P 1'
#
loop_
_entity.id
_entity.type
_entity.pdbx_description
1 polymer ?
#
loop_
_entity_poly.entity_id
_entity_poly.type
_entity_poly.pdbx_seq_one_letter_code
_entity_poly.pdbx_strand_id
1 'polypeptide(L)'
;MSTNVPTALLPTPDGPFADVVPFLEDGYVIARGLFSADEIAGLLTFAKADRQLATEAYVRRDSQGGNTRLALRNDLPEDSPYAAVARSLRVVATMRRYLGDEVYHYHHKMMLKEPRVGGAWEWHQDYGYWYDNGC
;
A
#
# COMPACT_ATOMS: atom_id res chain seq x y z
N MET A 1 8.73 39.11 -7.28
CA MET A 1 8.23 38.61 -6.00
C MET A 1 8.96 37.32 -5.71
N SER A 2 9.89 37.35 -4.75
CA SER A 2 10.76 36.23 -4.39
C SER A 2 10.00 35.30 -3.45
N THR A 3 9.62 34.12 -3.92
CA THR A 3 9.05 33.08 -3.07
C THR A 3 10.20 32.41 -2.31
N ASN A 4 10.41 32.85 -1.07
CA ASN A 4 11.18 32.11 -0.08
C ASN A 4 10.48 30.77 0.15
N VAL A 5 10.94 29.72 -0.52
CA VAL A 5 10.71 28.35 -0.03
C VAL A 5 11.67 28.17 1.14
N PRO A 6 11.18 27.93 2.38
CA PRO A 6 12.07 27.75 3.52
C PRO A 6 13.03 26.58 3.26
N THR A 7 14.33 26.82 3.37
CA THR A 7 15.42 25.82 3.31
C THR A 7 15.42 24.86 4.51
N ALA A 8 14.26 24.60 5.14
CA ALA A 8 14.11 23.60 6.18
C ALA A 8 13.34 22.43 5.55
N LEU A 9 14.00 21.28 5.43
CA LEU A 9 13.54 19.95 4.94
C LEU A 9 14.41 19.38 3.80
N LEU A 10 15.65 19.83 3.61
CA LEU A 10 16.61 18.97 2.89
C LEU A 10 16.92 17.76 3.79
N PRO A 11 16.68 16.52 3.31
CA PRO A 11 16.94 15.32 4.10
C PRO A 11 18.42 15.23 4.47
N THR A 12 18.72 15.18 5.76
CA THR A 12 20.07 14.88 6.25
C THR A 12 20.21 13.37 6.48
N PRO A 13 21.41 12.79 6.30
CA PRO A 13 21.65 11.35 6.41
C PRO A 13 21.30 10.75 7.78
N ASP A 14 21.24 11.57 8.83
CA ASP A 14 20.96 11.16 10.21
C ASP A 14 19.70 11.83 10.79
N GLY A 15 18.93 12.55 9.95
CA GLY A 15 17.73 13.26 10.35
C GLY A 15 16.45 12.41 10.22
N PRO A 16 15.30 12.95 10.64
CA PRO A 16 13.99 12.29 10.51
C PRO A 16 13.51 12.16 9.04
N PHE A 17 14.41 12.26 8.06
CA PHE A 17 14.19 12.12 6.63
C PHE A 17 15.34 11.36 5.92
N ALA A 18 16.23 10.70 6.68
CA ALA A 18 17.39 9.99 6.15
C ALA A 18 17.05 8.95 5.07
N ASP A 19 15.89 8.30 5.20
CA ASP A 19 15.37 7.29 4.28
C ASP A 19 14.64 7.87 3.06
N VAL A 20 14.43 9.19 2.97
CA VAL A 20 13.76 9.83 1.84
C VAL A 20 14.66 9.82 0.60
N VAL A 21 15.97 10.05 0.76
CA VAL A 21 16.92 10.00 -0.37
C VAL A 21 16.97 8.59 -0.97
N PRO A 22 17.20 7.52 -0.18
CA PRO A 22 17.09 6.15 -0.68
C PRO A 22 15.74 5.84 -1.33
N PHE A 23 14.63 6.31 -0.78
CA PHE A 23 13.32 6.13 -1.40
C PHE A 23 13.24 6.75 -2.80
N LEU A 24 13.77 7.96 -2.99
CA LEU A 24 13.78 8.64 -4.29
C LEU A 24 14.73 7.98 -5.30
N GLU A 25 15.84 7.40 -4.83
CA GLU A 25 16.83 6.73 -5.68
C GLU A 25 16.42 5.29 -6.04
N ASP A 26 15.95 4.52 -5.06
CA ASP A 26 15.62 3.09 -5.21
C ASP A 26 14.15 2.85 -5.59
N GLY A 27 13.27 3.83 -5.37
CA GLY A 27 11.84 3.75 -5.65
C GLY A 27 11.03 2.98 -4.60
N TYR A 28 11.62 2.61 -3.45
CA TYR A 28 10.90 1.93 -2.36
C TYR A 28 11.52 2.18 -0.98
N VAL A 29 10.75 1.89 0.07
CA VAL A 29 11.21 1.92 1.47
C VAL A 29 10.54 0.81 2.28
N ILE A 30 11.26 0.26 3.27
CA ILE A 30 10.75 -0.80 4.16
C ILE A 30 10.55 -0.25 5.58
N ALA A 31 9.30 0.10 5.93
CA ALA A 31 8.92 0.50 7.29
C ALA A 31 8.67 -0.74 8.17
N ARG A 32 9.70 -1.18 8.90
CA ARG A 32 9.62 -2.35 9.79
C ARG A 32 8.82 -2.03 11.05
N GLY A 33 7.94 -2.95 11.46
CA GLY A 33 7.19 -2.83 12.72
C GLY A 33 6.16 -1.68 12.73
N LEU A 34 5.66 -1.28 11.55
CA LEU A 34 4.62 -0.24 11.46
C LEU A 34 3.36 -0.61 12.26
N PHE A 35 3.06 -1.90 12.33
CA PHE A 35 2.02 -2.50 13.17
C PHE A 35 2.62 -3.54 14.09
N SER A 36 2.01 -3.71 15.26
CA SER A 36 2.39 -4.75 16.20
C SER A 36 2.00 -6.14 15.69
N ALA A 37 2.61 -7.19 16.26
CA ALA A 37 2.25 -8.56 15.93
C ALA A 37 0.77 -8.86 16.21
N ASP A 38 0.21 -8.32 17.29
CA ASP A 38 -1.18 -8.53 17.69
C ASP A 38 -2.15 -7.85 16.71
N GLU A 39 -1.83 -6.65 16.25
CA GLU A 39 -2.62 -5.93 15.25
C GLU A 39 -2.67 -6.71 13.92
N ILE A 40 -1.52 -7.22 13.49
CA ILE A 40 -1.43 -8.03 12.26
C ILE A 40 -2.14 -9.38 12.43
N ALA A 41 -2.04 -10.01 13.60
CA ALA A 41 -2.76 -11.26 13.89
C ALA A 41 -4.28 -11.05 13.87
N GLY A 42 -4.76 -9.93 14.42
CA GLY A 42 -6.16 -9.53 14.37
C GLY A 42 -6.65 -9.29 12.94
N LEU A 43 -5.90 -8.51 12.16
CA LEU A 43 -6.21 -8.24 10.75
C LEU A 43 -6.24 -9.52 9.92
N LEU A 44 -5.29 -10.43 10.13
CA LEU A 44 -5.25 -11.73 9.45
C LEU A 44 -6.45 -12.61 9.82
N THR A 45 -6.83 -12.61 11.10
CA THR A 45 -8.01 -13.37 11.57
C THR A 45 -9.28 -12.83 10.93
N PHE A 46 -9.46 -11.50 10.91
CA PHE A 46 -10.57 -10.85 10.22
C PHE A 46 -10.60 -11.21 8.73
N ALA A 47 -9.47 -11.08 8.03
CA ALA A 47 -9.40 -11.35 6.60
C ALA A 47 -9.72 -12.79 6.22
N LYS A 48 -9.37 -13.76 7.07
CA LYS A 48 -9.74 -15.17 6.87
C LYS A 48 -11.23 -15.44 7.10
N ALA A 49 -11.88 -14.64 7.96
CA ALA A 49 -13.30 -14.75 8.26
C ALA A 49 -14.19 -13.91 7.33
N ASP A 50 -13.61 -12.98 6.57
CA ASP A 50 -14.34 -12.09 5.67
C ASP A 50 -14.92 -12.86 4.46
N ARG A 51 -16.19 -13.24 4.58
CA ARG A 51 -16.93 -13.93 3.52
C ARG A 51 -17.20 -13.05 2.31
N GLN A 52 -17.30 -11.74 2.50
CA GLN A 52 -17.51 -10.82 1.40
C GLN A 52 -16.24 -10.72 0.55
N LEU A 53 -15.09 -10.54 1.19
CA LEU A 53 -13.78 -10.61 0.53
C LEU A 53 -13.62 -11.92 -0.23
N ALA A 54 -13.95 -13.05 0.39
CA ALA A 54 -13.88 -14.35 -0.27
C ALA A 54 -14.78 -14.42 -1.52
N THR A 55 -15.97 -13.83 -1.48
CA THR A 55 -16.93 -13.83 -2.59
C THR A 55 -16.48 -12.94 -3.74
N GLU A 56 -15.94 -11.76 -3.44
CA GLU A 56 -15.46 -10.79 -4.42
C GLU A 56 -14.10 -11.19 -5.03
N ALA A 57 -13.36 -12.05 -4.33
CA ALA A 57 -12.05 -12.46 -4.79
C ALA A 57 -12.12 -13.31 -6.06
N TYR A 58 -11.40 -12.88 -7.10
CA TYR A 58 -11.32 -13.54 -8.39
C TYR A 58 -9.90 -14.01 -8.69
N VAL A 59 -9.76 -14.84 -9.72
CA VAL A 59 -8.48 -15.41 -10.13
C VAL A 59 -7.93 -14.67 -11.35
N ARG A 60 -6.69 -14.19 -11.26
CA ARG A 60 -5.86 -13.81 -12.40
C ARG A 60 -4.88 -14.94 -12.68
N ARG A 61 -4.85 -15.42 -13.93
CA ARG A 61 -3.84 -16.40 -14.38
C ARG A 61 -2.58 -15.69 -14.80
N ASP A 62 -1.43 -16.24 -14.43
CA ASP A 62 -0.15 -15.84 -15.01
C ASP A 62 0.07 -16.51 -16.38
N SER A 63 1.13 -16.09 -17.08
CA SER A 63 1.55 -16.65 -18.37
C SER A 63 1.93 -18.14 -18.34
N GLN A 64 2.16 -18.72 -17.16
CA GLN A 64 2.48 -20.14 -16.97
C GLN A 64 1.27 -20.97 -16.49
N GLY A 65 0.08 -20.35 -16.40
CA GLY A 65 -1.16 -21.00 -15.96
C GLY A 65 -1.34 -21.07 -14.43
N GLY A 66 -0.45 -20.45 -13.65
CA GLY A 66 -0.58 -20.31 -12.20
C GLY A 66 -1.70 -19.33 -11.83
N ASN A 67 -2.39 -19.60 -10.72
CA ASN A 67 -3.53 -18.81 -10.28
C ASN A 67 -3.14 -17.86 -9.15
N THR A 68 -3.33 -16.55 -9.34
CA THR A 68 -3.27 -15.55 -8.27
C THR A 68 -4.70 -15.13 -7.92
N ARG A 69 -5.10 -15.31 -6.66
CA ARG A 69 -6.39 -14.82 -6.18
C ARG A 69 -6.25 -13.43 -5.56
N LEU A 70 -7.17 -12.53 -5.88
CA LEU A 70 -7.16 -11.16 -5.38
C LEU A 70 -8.58 -10.60 -5.27
N ALA A 71 -8.76 -9.64 -4.39
CA ALA A 71 -9.95 -8.80 -4.33
C ALA A 71 -9.54 -7.32 -4.46
N LEU A 72 -10.30 -6.57 -5.24
CA LEU A 72 -10.07 -5.14 -5.51
C LEU A 72 -11.27 -4.33 -5.02
N ARG A 73 -11.01 -3.21 -4.34
CA ARG A 73 -12.03 -2.27 -3.88
C ARG A 73 -11.48 -0.85 -3.97
N ASN A 74 -12.28 0.12 -4.38
CA ASN A 74 -11.90 1.54 -4.23
C ASN A 74 -12.36 2.07 -2.86
N ASP A 75 -13.53 1.60 -2.42
CA ASP A 75 -14.14 1.97 -1.15
C ASP A 75 -14.01 0.83 -0.13
N LEU A 76 -13.71 1.21 1.11
CA LEU A 76 -13.65 0.28 2.24
C LEU A 76 -14.80 0.56 3.21
N PRO A 77 -15.46 -0.47 3.77
CA PRO A 77 -16.42 -0.27 4.84
C PRO A 77 -15.75 0.48 6.00
N GLU A 78 -16.36 1.55 6.49
CA GLU A 78 -15.75 2.45 7.47
C GLU A 78 -15.39 1.76 8.79
N ASP A 79 -16.20 0.77 9.17
CA ASP A 79 -16.05 -0.06 10.37
C ASP A 79 -15.11 -1.26 10.16
N SER A 80 -14.53 -1.43 8.96
CA SER A 80 -13.61 -2.52 8.70
C SER A 80 -12.20 -2.25 9.25
N PRO A 81 -11.48 -3.30 9.70
CA PRO A 81 -10.05 -3.19 10.01
C PRO A 81 -9.20 -2.71 8.83
N TYR A 82 -9.63 -2.96 7.58
CA TYR A 82 -8.96 -2.45 6.38
C TYR A 82 -8.98 -0.92 6.32
N ALA A 83 -10.16 -0.32 6.54
CA ALA A 83 -10.31 1.13 6.58
C ALA A 83 -9.50 1.72 7.74
N ALA A 84 -9.52 1.07 8.92
CA ALA A 84 -8.73 1.50 10.08
C ALA A 84 -7.22 1.50 9.78
N VAL A 85 -6.70 0.48 9.10
CA VAL A 85 -5.30 0.41 8.67
C VAL A 85 -4.99 1.52 7.67
N ALA A 86 -5.79 1.65 6.60
CA ALA A 86 -5.58 2.61 5.53
C ALA A 86 -5.57 4.07 6.02
N ARG A 87 -6.46 4.41 6.98
CA ARG A 87 -6.55 5.77 7.56
C ARG A 87 -5.71 5.98 8.81
N SER A 88 -4.95 4.98 9.26
CA SER A 88 -4.16 5.11 10.48
C SER A 88 -3.10 6.21 10.33
N LEU A 89 -2.89 6.99 11.38
CA LEU A 89 -1.88 8.05 11.39
C LEU A 89 -0.49 7.51 11.02
N ARG A 90 -0.17 6.27 11.41
CA ARG A 90 1.07 5.58 11.07
C ARG A 90 1.25 5.43 9.56
N VAL A 91 0.21 5.02 8.83
CA VAL A 91 0.26 4.91 7.36
C VAL A 91 0.26 6.30 6.72
N VAL A 92 -0.69 7.16 7.10
CA VAL A 92 -0.87 8.49 6.49
C VAL A 92 0.36 9.36 6.67
N ALA A 93 0.90 9.47 7.89
CA ALA A 93 2.09 10.28 8.15
C ALA A 93 3.33 9.74 7.42
N THR A 94 3.47 8.42 7.32
CA THR A 94 4.56 7.78 6.57
C THR A 94 4.45 8.12 5.08
N MET A 95 3.27 7.99 4.48
CA MET A 95 3.08 8.30 3.05
C MET A 95 3.25 9.79 2.75
N ARG A 96 2.68 10.69 3.58
CA ARG A 96 2.87 12.16 3.42
C ARG A 96 4.35 12.55 3.47
N ARG A 97 5.14 11.91 4.33
CA ARG A 97 6.59 12.16 4.42
C ARG A 97 7.32 11.84 3.11
N TYR A 98 7.01 10.72 2.46
CA TYR A 98 7.70 10.29 1.24
C TYR A 98 7.15 10.95 -0.03
N LEU A 99 5.84 11.22 -0.06
CA LEU A 99 5.18 11.82 -1.23
C LEU A 99 5.22 13.36 -1.20
N GLY A 100 5.53 13.97 -0.06
CA GLY A 100 5.72 15.42 0.07
C GLY A 100 4.43 16.24 0.06
N ASP A 101 3.26 15.61 0.09
CA ASP A 101 1.95 16.27 0.07
C ASP A 101 0.91 15.50 0.90
N GLU A 102 -0.31 16.02 0.98
CA GLU A 102 -1.47 15.31 1.49
C GLU A 102 -1.74 14.04 0.66
N VAL A 103 -2.28 13.02 1.31
CA VAL A 103 -2.55 11.72 0.69
C VAL A 103 -3.98 11.30 0.98
N TYR A 104 -4.56 10.56 0.05
CA TYR A 104 -5.88 9.95 0.21
C TYR A 104 -5.83 8.48 -0.20
N HIS A 105 -6.79 7.70 0.29
CA HIS A 105 -6.94 6.32 -0.13
C HIS A 105 -7.57 6.26 -1.52
N TYR A 106 -6.82 5.73 -2.50
CA TYR A 106 -7.28 5.61 -3.88
C TYR A 106 -7.86 4.23 -4.20
N HIS A 107 -7.08 3.18 -3.91
CA HIS A 107 -7.40 1.81 -4.31
C HIS A 107 -6.91 0.82 -3.27
N HIS A 108 -7.76 -0.15 -2.93
CA HIS A 108 -7.47 -1.24 -2.02
C HIS A 108 -7.38 -2.56 -2.78
N LYS A 109 -6.33 -3.32 -2.46
CA LYS A 109 -6.08 -4.63 -3.04
C LYS A 109 -5.67 -5.61 -1.97
N MET A 110 -6.42 -6.70 -1.86
CA MET A 110 -6.03 -7.84 -1.05
C MET A 110 -5.48 -8.93 -1.96
N MET A 111 -4.25 -9.37 -1.70
CA MET A 111 -3.60 -10.46 -2.42
C MET A 111 -3.74 -11.74 -1.61
N LEU A 112 -4.45 -12.74 -2.15
CA LEU A 112 -4.72 -14.02 -1.50
C LEU A 112 -3.88 -15.11 -2.17
N LYS A 113 -2.59 -15.14 -1.87
CA LYS A 113 -1.67 -16.14 -2.43
C LYS A 113 -1.71 -17.42 -1.61
N GLU A 114 -2.26 -18.47 -2.20
CA GLU A 114 -2.28 -19.80 -1.60
C GLU A 114 -0.86 -20.42 -1.58
N PRO A 115 -0.49 -21.13 -0.50
CA PRO A 115 0.81 -21.75 -0.41
C PRO A 115 0.97 -22.81 -1.50
N ARG A 116 2.15 -22.83 -2.16
CA ARG A 116 2.60 -23.84 -3.14
C ARG A 116 1.86 -23.87 -4.49
N VAL A 117 0.71 -23.23 -4.62
CA VAL A 117 -0.12 -23.27 -5.84
C VAL A 117 -0.39 -21.90 -6.46
N GLY A 118 0.09 -20.83 -5.83
CA GLY A 118 -0.08 -19.45 -6.31
C GLY A 118 0.72 -19.17 -7.59
N GLY A 119 0.08 -18.47 -8.52
CA GLY A 119 0.74 -17.92 -9.70
C GLY A 119 1.60 -16.69 -9.41
N ALA A 120 2.37 -16.28 -10.41
CA ALA A 120 3.09 -15.02 -10.39
C ALA A 120 2.12 -13.82 -10.41
N TRP A 121 2.52 -12.76 -9.71
CA TRP A 121 2.05 -11.42 -10.04
C TRP A 121 3.11 -10.84 -10.97
N GLU A 122 2.80 -10.83 -12.27
CA GLU A 122 3.78 -10.57 -13.33
C GLU A 122 4.40 -9.18 -13.19
N TRP A 123 5.58 -8.98 -13.78
CA TRP A 123 6.24 -7.66 -13.79
C TRP A 123 5.37 -6.63 -14.53
N HIS A 124 5.15 -5.48 -13.91
CA HIS A 124 4.37 -4.36 -14.44
C HIS A 124 4.74 -3.06 -13.71
N GLN A 125 4.27 -1.94 -14.23
CA GLN A 125 4.18 -0.67 -13.53
C GLN A 125 2.71 -0.38 -13.22
N ASP A 126 2.43 0.13 -12.03
CA ASP A 126 1.04 0.41 -11.62
C ASP A 126 0.47 1.65 -12.31
N TYR A 127 1.25 2.71 -12.49
CA TYR A 127 0.77 3.99 -13.02
C TYR A 127 0.13 3.88 -14.40
N GLY A 128 0.61 2.98 -15.27
CA GLY A 128 0.04 2.78 -16.60
C GLY A 128 -1.44 2.37 -16.60
N TYR A 129 -1.92 1.72 -15.54
CA TYR A 129 -3.35 1.38 -15.40
C TYR A 129 -4.23 2.56 -14.99
N TRP A 130 -3.62 3.64 -14.49
CA TRP A 130 -4.30 4.81 -13.93
C TRP A 130 -3.99 6.10 -14.68
N TYR A 131 -3.22 6.02 -15.77
CA TYR A 131 -2.72 7.18 -16.51
C TYR A 131 -3.85 8.15 -16.90
N ASP A 132 -4.96 7.59 -17.40
CA ASP A 132 -6.11 8.37 -17.87
C ASP A 132 -7.03 8.87 -16.74
N ASN A 133 -6.75 8.50 -15.48
CA ASN A 133 -7.60 8.87 -14.35
C ASN A 133 -7.29 10.28 -13.80
N GLY A 134 -6.26 10.96 -14.33
CA GLY A 134 -5.98 12.38 -14.07
C GLY A 134 -5.75 12.72 -12.59
N CYS A 135 -5.25 11.76 -11.81
CA CYS A 135 -4.98 11.87 -10.39
C CYS A 135 -3.63 12.55 -10.12
#